data_AF-A0A942UR86-F1
#
_entry.id   AF-A0A942UR86-F1
#
_cell.length_a   1.000
_cell.length_b   1.000
_cell.length_c   1.000
_cell.angle_alpha   90.00
_cell.angle_beta   90.00
_cell.angle_gamma   90.00
#
_symmetry.space_group_name_H-M   'P 1'
#
loop_
_entity.id
_entity.type
_entity.pdbx_description
1 polymer ?
#
loop_
_entity_poly.entity_id
_entity_poly.type
_entity_poly.pdbx_seq_one_letter_code
_entity_poly.pdbx_strand_id
1 'polypeptide(L)'
;MKNTYNLKYPIIIIPGLFGSWGEGIFMDNNRLGFGPAKEIYSPLLDFLIKNGYRPYKNLYIAFYNWRIDNSISAKKYLIPVINKAKAISKTNKVILICHSMGGLVARSYIQGSDYQNDVDTLIMLGTPNSGSSTSYLFWEGGEVPYENLNSNILFKIFWNSYLWHLKKNYNSGELYSLQEYFPSIKQFLPTKLFYGPYLYRQNKYGRKRYINIENMKEQNSFLESLNIRIESLKERVENIHQIIGYGYLTNDSIQIKYGDRNKWMDGKPVKINKTTSGDGTVTVNSSKISGVNKYYIKKDHSDLVKYSNDIIKDILGLRYSRKAIEDRNVYISLLLEDVKSLKLQIDKDMIKNNEVYKYNYITPIPLENEGYWLIIKRKNIKHLELEIDPKEAKEASLLFSSNKDMIGFDNFKEEKLSSKTKFQLIQ
;
A
#
# COMPACT_ATOMS: atom_id res chain seq x y z
N MET A 1 26.53 -10.18 32.28
CA MET A 1 25.73 -8.96 32.50
C MET A 1 24.67 -8.85 31.41
N LYS A 2 23.38 -8.76 31.77
CA LYS A 2 22.29 -8.59 30.78
C LYS A 2 22.44 -7.20 30.16
N ASN A 3 22.65 -7.14 28.85
CA ASN A 3 22.57 -5.89 28.07
C ASN A 3 21.14 -5.32 28.23
N THR A 4 20.94 -4.40 29.16
CA THR A 4 19.68 -3.68 29.33
C THR A 4 19.58 -2.64 28.21
N TYR A 5 18.76 -2.95 27.20
CA TYR A 5 18.36 -1.99 26.18
C TYR A 5 17.57 -0.86 26.86
N ASN A 6 18.02 0.39 26.74
CA ASN A 6 17.28 1.54 27.25
C ASN A 6 16.17 1.93 26.25
N LEU A 7 15.16 1.05 26.11
CA LEU A 7 14.01 1.27 25.23
C LEU A 7 13.08 2.29 25.88
N LYS A 8 13.12 3.55 25.42
CA LYS A 8 12.43 4.69 26.05
C LYS A 8 10.90 4.61 25.93
N TYR A 9 10.39 4.36 24.73
CA TYR A 9 8.95 4.36 24.43
C TYR A 9 8.55 3.18 23.55
N PRO A 10 7.29 2.69 23.65
CA PRO A 10 6.77 1.68 22.73
C PRO A 10 6.68 2.22 21.30
N ILE A 11 6.91 1.33 20.34
CA ILE A 11 6.77 1.62 18.91
C ILE A 11 5.42 1.13 18.41
N ILE A 12 4.77 1.97 17.61
CA ILE A 12 3.57 1.64 16.86
C ILE A 12 3.89 1.78 15.37
N ILE A 13 3.78 0.68 14.63
CA ILE A 13 3.86 0.69 13.17
C ILE A 13 2.47 0.99 12.61
N ILE A 14 2.39 1.96 11.71
CA ILE A 14 1.17 2.31 10.99
C ILE A 14 1.40 1.97 9.51
N PRO A 15 0.78 0.88 9.00
CA PRO A 15 0.97 0.46 7.63
C PRO A 15 0.45 1.50 6.63
N GLY A 16 0.86 1.33 5.37
CA GLY A 16 0.26 2.02 4.23
C GLY A 16 -0.97 1.29 3.69
N LEU A 17 -1.44 1.78 2.55
CA LEU A 17 -2.49 1.15 1.76
C LEU A 17 -2.14 -0.33 1.44
N PHE A 18 -3.12 -1.24 1.59
CA PHE A 18 -2.96 -2.71 1.57
C PHE A 18 -2.08 -3.31 2.68
N GLY A 19 -1.64 -2.53 3.67
CA GLY A 19 -0.92 -3.09 4.81
C GLY A 19 -1.82 -3.64 5.92
N SER A 20 -3.14 -3.51 5.78
CA SER A 20 -4.15 -4.09 6.69
C SER A 20 -5.17 -4.90 5.90
N TRP A 21 -5.44 -6.11 6.36
CA TRP A 21 -6.32 -7.10 5.75
C TRP A 21 -7.29 -7.64 6.79
N GLY A 22 -8.58 -7.70 6.46
CA GLY A 22 -9.68 -8.07 7.37
C GLY A 22 -10.80 -7.01 7.37
N GLU A 23 -11.77 -7.11 8.28
CA GLU A 23 -12.94 -6.22 8.39
C GLU A 23 -13.66 -5.95 7.05
N GLY A 24 -13.92 -7.01 6.27
CA GLY A 24 -14.63 -6.91 4.99
C GLY A 24 -13.90 -6.08 3.94
N ILE A 25 -12.57 -5.90 4.07
CA ILE A 25 -11.73 -5.30 3.03
C ILE A 25 -11.46 -6.35 1.91
N PHE A 26 -11.32 -7.61 2.29
CA PHE A 26 -11.09 -8.78 1.41
C PHE A 26 -11.59 -10.11 2.01
N MET A 27 -11.83 -10.10 3.32
CA MET A 27 -12.16 -11.25 4.13
C MET A 27 -13.24 -10.81 5.09
N ASP A 28 -14.30 -11.60 5.20
CA ASP A 28 -15.31 -11.45 6.26
C ASP A 28 -14.78 -12.02 7.58
N ASN A 29 -13.69 -11.42 8.07
CA ASN A 29 -13.15 -11.69 9.39
C ASN A 29 -13.04 -10.39 10.19
N ASN A 30 -13.39 -10.43 11.47
CA ASN A 30 -13.31 -9.27 12.35
C ASN A 30 -11.88 -9.02 12.89
N ARG A 31 -10.84 -9.54 12.22
CA ARG A 31 -9.46 -9.46 12.70
C ARG A 31 -8.55 -8.91 11.62
N LEU A 32 -8.08 -7.69 11.87
CA LEU A 32 -7.08 -7.08 11.01
C LEU A 32 -5.69 -7.70 11.21
N GLY A 33 -5.00 -7.93 10.11
CA GLY A 33 -3.61 -8.37 10.09
C GLY A 33 -2.89 -7.90 8.82
N PHE A 34 -1.60 -8.19 8.71
CA PHE A 34 -0.85 -7.83 7.50
C PHE A 34 -1.26 -8.64 6.27
N GLY A 35 -1.90 -9.79 6.43
CA GLY A 35 -2.15 -10.72 5.33
C GLY A 35 -0.87 -10.93 4.49
N PRO A 36 -0.99 -10.89 3.15
CA PRO A 36 0.16 -10.95 2.24
C PRO A 36 1.16 -9.80 2.35
N ALA A 37 0.70 -8.63 2.80
CA ALA A 37 1.58 -7.48 2.96
C ALA A 37 2.62 -7.70 4.07
N LYS A 38 2.52 -8.78 4.85
CA LYS A 38 3.50 -9.17 5.88
C LYS A 38 4.92 -9.23 5.30
N GLU A 39 5.07 -9.60 4.04
CA GLU A 39 6.35 -9.63 3.33
C GLU A 39 7.03 -8.25 3.25
N ILE A 40 6.26 -7.17 3.20
CA ILE A 40 6.79 -5.80 3.16
C ILE A 40 7.27 -5.36 4.55
N TYR A 41 6.56 -5.74 5.61
CA TYR A 41 6.81 -5.25 6.98
C TYR A 41 7.67 -6.17 7.84
N SER A 42 7.80 -7.46 7.49
CA SER A 42 8.60 -8.42 8.28
C SER A 42 10.05 -7.99 8.48
N PRO A 43 10.77 -7.41 7.50
CA PRO A 43 12.14 -6.95 7.72
C PRO A 43 12.26 -5.88 8.82
N LEU A 44 11.31 -4.95 8.88
CA LEU A 44 11.24 -3.92 9.92
C LEU A 44 10.89 -4.53 11.29
N LEU A 45 9.89 -5.42 11.34
CA LEU A 45 9.51 -6.13 12.57
C LEU A 45 10.68 -6.94 13.14
N ASP A 46 11.33 -7.76 12.31
CA ASP A 46 12.50 -8.55 12.69
C ASP A 46 13.63 -7.66 13.24
N PHE A 47 13.87 -6.53 12.58
CA PHE A 47 14.89 -5.56 12.99
C PHE A 47 14.58 -4.98 14.38
N LEU A 48 13.33 -4.58 14.63
CA LEU A 48 12.92 -4.05 15.93
C LEU A 48 12.99 -5.13 17.01
N ILE A 49 12.53 -6.35 16.71
CA ILE A 49 12.56 -7.49 17.64
C ILE A 49 14.00 -7.84 18.04
N LYS A 50 14.92 -7.88 17.07
CA LYS A 50 16.35 -8.10 17.33
C LYS A 50 16.99 -6.99 18.18
N ASN A 51 16.45 -5.78 18.11
CA ASN A 51 16.85 -4.66 18.96
C ASN A 51 16.13 -4.63 20.33
N GLY A 52 15.42 -5.70 20.69
CA GLY A 52 14.86 -5.90 22.04
C GLY A 52 13.39 -5.51 22.20
N TYR A 53 12.75 -4.98 21.16
CA TYR A 53 11.30 -4.77 21.15
C TYR A 53 10.55 -6.11 21.12
N ARG A 54 9.35 -6.15 21.71
CA ARG A 54 8.55 -7.37 21.88
C ARG A 54 7.11 -7.09 21.46
N PRO A 55 6.56 -7.89 20.52
CA PRO A 55 5.17 -7.78 20.11
C PRO A 55 4.22 -7.80 21.31
N TYR A 56 3.19 -6.97 21.26
CA TYR A 56 2.15 -6.83 22.30
C TYR A 56 2.62 -6.29 23.66
N LYS A 57 3.92 -6.05 23.84
CA LYS A 57 4.48 -5.46 25.07
C LYS A 57 4.99 -4.04 24.88
N ASN A 58 5.78 -3.80 23.84
CA ASN A 58 6.30 -2.47 23.49
C ASN A 58 6.50 -2.29 21.98
N LEU A 59 5.98 -3.23 21.18
CA LEU A 59 5.87 -3.14 19.74
C LEU A 59 4.45 -3.51 19.33
N TYR A 60 3.80 -2.60 18.63
CA TYR A 60 2.42 -2.69 18.22
C TYR A 60 2.28 -2.33 16.75
N ILE A 61 1.18 -2.77 16.17
CA ILE A 61 0.78 -2.40 14.81
C ILE A 61 -0.63 -1.83 14.91
N ALA A 62 -0.82 -0.62 14.37
CA ALA A 62 -2.13 -0.01 14.24
C ALA A 62 -2.71 -0.35 12.87
N PHE A 63 -3.25 -1.57 12.72
CA PHE A 63 -4.02 -1.91 11.54
C PHE A 63 -5.31 -1.09 11.49
N TYR A 64 -5.74 -0.73 10.28
CA TYR A 64 -6.92 0.10 10.07
C TYR A 64 -7.58 -0.23 8.74
N ASN A 65 -8.88 0.10 8.62
CA ASN A 65 -9.56 0.04 7.34
C ASN A 65 -9.08 1.19 6.45
N TRP A 66 -8.19 0.90 5.51
CA TRP A 66 -7.64 1.92 4.62
C TRP A 66 -8.65 2.46 3.59
N ARG A 67 -9.86 1.89 3.51
CA ARG A 67 -10.88 2.38 2.57
C ARG A 67 -11.53 3.68 3.01
N ILE A 68 -11.65 3.87 4.32
CA ILE A 68 -12.39 4.99 4.92
C ILE A 68 -11.48 6.19 5.18
N ASP A 69 -12.12 7.33 5.43
CA ASP A 69 -11.46 8.60 5.75
C ASP A 69 -10.32 8.42 6.79
N ASN A 70 -9.16 9.01 6.51
CA ASN A 70 -7.97 8.93 7.36
C ASN A 70 -8.20 9.50 8.77
N SER A 71 -9.08 10.48 8.93
CA SER A 71 -9.45 11.02 10.25
C SER A 71 -10.29 10.04 11.06
N ILE A 72 -11.21 9.32 10.40
CA ILE A 72 -11.94 8.22 11.03
C ILE A 72 -10.98 7.08 11.36
N SER A 73 -10.05 6.77 10.46
CA SER A 73 -9.02 5.74 10.68
C SER A 73 -8.17 6.04 11.92
N ALA A 74 -7.76 7.31 12.08
CA ALA A 74 -7.02 7.76 13.24
C ALA A 74 -7.82 7.54 14.54
N LYS A 75 -9.08 7.99 14.57
CA LYS A 75 -9.94 7.88 15.76
C LYS A 75 -10.29 6.44 16.12
N LYS A 76 -10.71 5.65 15.13
CA LYS A 76 -11.24 4.30 15.34
C LYS A 76 -10.14 3.27 15.60
N TYR A 77 -8.95 3.43 15.02
CA TYR A 77 -7.91 2.40 15.06
C TYR A 77 -6.60 2.86 15.72
N LEU A 78 -6.08 4.04 15.35
CA LEU A 78 -4.78 4.49 15.88
C LEU A 78 -4.86 4.85 17.36
N ILE A 79 -5.83 5.69 17.77
CA ILE A 79 -5.97 6.16 19.16
C ILE A 79 -6.09 4.98 20.14
N PRO A 80 -6.94 3.95 19.92
CA PRO A 80 -7.00 2.79 20.81
C PRO A 80 -5.66 2.04 20.95
N VAL A 81 -4.88 1.94 19.87
CA VAL A 81 -3.57 1.27 19.90
C VAL A 81 -2.55 2.11 20.66
N ILE A 82 -2.57 3.44 20.51
CA ILE A 82 -1.74 4.35 21.32
C ILE A 82 -2.06 4.20 22.80
N ASN A 83 -3.34 4.25 23.17
CA ASN A 83 -3.78 4.10 24.56
C ASN A 83 -3.35 2.74 25.15
N LYS A 84 -3.52 1.66 24.38
CA LYS A 84 -3.09 0.32 24.77
C LYS A 84 -1.57 0.23 24.97
N ALA A 85 -0.79 0.81 24.04
CA ALA A 85 0.65 0.79 24.09
C ALA A 85 1.18 1.53 25.34
N LYS A 86 0.67 2.74 25.60
CA LYS A 86 0.98 3.53 26.80
C LYS A 86 0.66 2.78 28.09
N ALA A 87 -0.55 2.21 28.17
CA ALA A 87 -1.01 1.47 29.35
C ALA A 87 -0.14 0.25 29.67
N ILE A 88 0.14 -0.59 28.66
CA ILE A 88 0.93 -1.83 28.86
C ILE A 88 2.41 -1.51 29.11
N SER A 89 2.95 -0.52 28.40
CA SER A 89 4.37 -0.13 28.53
C SER A 89 4.65 0.75 29.75
N LYS A 90 3.60 1.23 30.43
CA LYS A 90 3.68 2.20 31.54
C LYS A 90 4.45 3.47 31.14
N THR A 91 4.17 3.98 29.95
CA THR A 91 4.76 5.22 29.41
C THR A 91 3.68 6.24 29.08
N ASN A 92 4.05 7.52 29.02
CA ASN A 92 3.16 8.60 28.62
C ASN A 92 3.24 8.95 27.12
N LYS A 93 4.30 8.50 26.43
CA LYS A 93 4.50 8.74 25.00
C LYS A 93 4.76 7.45 24.21
N VAL A 94 4.60 7.56 22.89
CA VAL A 94 4.86 6.50 21.89
C VAL A 94 5.74 7.02 20.75
N ILE A 95 6.35 6.10 20.01
CA ILE A 95 7.02 6.36 18.73
C ILE A 95 6.14 5.82 17.60
N LEU A 96 5.88 6.63 16.58
CA LEU A 96 5.11 6.24 15.41
C LEU A 96 6.03 6.02 14.21
N ILE A 97 6.02 4.81 13.63
CA ILE A 97 6.70 4.50 12.36
C ILE A 97 5.63 4.24 11.30
N CYS A 98 5.54 5.16 10.34
CA CYS A 98 4.41 5.26 9.43
C CYS A 98 4.88 5.02 8.01
N HIS A 99 4.21 4.12 7.28
CA HIS A 99 4.50 3.90 5.87
C HIS A 99 3.38 4.51 5.01
N SER A 100 3.75 5.28 3.98
CA SER A 100 2.83 5.79 2.96
C SER A 100 1.60 6.49 3.60
N MET A 101 0.38 6.02 3.30
CA MET A 101 -0.89 6.45 3.88
C MET A 101 -0.89 6.48 5.41
N GLY A 102 -0.19 5.56 6.08
CA GLY A 102 -0.12 5.53 7.55
C GLY A 102 0.42 6.83 8.15
N GLY A 103 1.24 7.57 7.40
CA GLY A 103 1.71 8.90 7.83
C GLY A 103 0.60 9.94 7.81
N LEU A 104 -0.37 9.82 6.89
CA LEU A 104 -1.55 10.69 6.87
C LEU A 104 -2.50 10.39 8.03
N VAL A 105 -2.66 9.11 8.40
CA VAL A 105 -3.40 8.69 9.60
C VAL A 105 -2.76 9.28 10.86
N ALA A 106 -1.43 9.17 10.98
CA ALA A 106 -0.68 9.73 12.10
C ALA A 106 -0.80 11.27 12.17
N ARG A 107 -0.63 11.96 11.04
CA ARG A 107 -0.80 13.42 10.95
C ARG A 107 -2.22 13.84 11.33
N SER A 108 -3.24 13.10 10.89
CA SER A 108 -4.62 13.37 11.26
C SER A 108 -4.85 13.27 12.77
N TYR A 109 -4.20 12.33 13.45
CA TYR A 109 -4.24 12.25 14.91
C TYR A 109 -3.52 13.45 15.54
N ILE A 110 -2.25 13.66 15.19
CA ILE A 110 -1.39 14.64 15.85
C ILE A 110 -1.90 16.08 15.66
N GLN A 111 -2.41 16.40 14.47
CA GLN A 111 -2.95 17.72 14.14
C GLN A 111 -4.43 17.88 14.49
N GLY A 112 -5.07 16.83 15.03
CA GLY A 112 -6.48 16.81 15.41
C GLY A 112 -6.75 17.35 16.82
N SER A 113 -8.03 17.50 17.16
CA SER A 113 -8.49 17.90 18.50
C SER A 113 -8.25 16.82 19.56
N ASP A 114 -8.20 15.55 19.14
CA ASP A 114 -8.11 14.39 20.03
C ASP A 114 -6.66 14.06 20.43
N TYR A 115 -5.69 14.86 19.98
CA TYR A 115 -4.27 14.65 20.29
C TYR A 115 -3.98 14.89 21.77
N GLN A 116 -3.26 13.95 22.40
CA GLN A 116 -3.00 13.97 23.85
C GLN A 116 -1.56 14.35 24.21
N ASN A 117 -0.80 14.97 23.29
CA ASN A 117 0.62 15.28 23.49
C ASN A 117 1.48 14.05 23.83
N ASP A 118 1.12 12.90 23.24
CA ASP A 118 1.61 11.57 23.60
C ASP A 118 2.44 10.91 22.49
N VAL A 119 2.86 11.66 21.48
CA VAL A 119 3.81 11.21 20.46
C VAL A 119 5.17 11.86 20.74
N ASP A 120 6.19 11.04 20.95
CA ASP A 120 7.57 11.50 21.15
C ASP A 120 8.31 11.68 19.82
N THR A 121 8.13 10.72 18.91
CA THR A 121 8.82 10.69 17.62
C THR A 121 7.86 10.24 16.52
N LEU A 122 7.87 10.94 15.39
CA LEU A 122 7.14 10.59 14.17
C LEU A 122 8.15 10.29 13.04
N ILE A 123 8.19 9.04 12.59
CA ILE A 123 8.98 8.61 11.43
C ILE A 123 8.01 8.31 10.28
N MET A 124 8.14 9.02 9.16
CA MET A 124 7.32 8.84 7.96
C MET A 124 8.16 8.30 6.81
N LEU A 125 7.77 7.16 6.24
CA LEU A 125 8.42 6.51 5.11
C LEU A 125 7.55 6.69 3.86
N GLY A 126 8.01 7.50 2.90
CA GLY A 126 7.31 7.70 1.63
C GLY A 126 5.90 8.31 1.74
N THR A 127 5.57 9.01 2.83
CA THR A 127 4.22 9.59 2.99
C THR A 127 3.97 10.67 1.93
N PRO A 128 2.84 10.62 1.18
CA PRO A 128 2.48 11.63 0.18
C PRO A 128 1.93 12.89 0.86
N ASN A 129 2.79 13.70 1.48
CA ASN A 129 2.38 14.86 2.28
C ASN A 129 1.67 15.95 1.47
N SER A 130 1.85 16.01 0.15
CA SER A 130 1.10 16.90 -0.74
C SER A 130 0.26 16.15 -1.79
N GLY A 131 0.10 14.83 -1.65
CA GLY A 131 -0.67 13.99 -2.57
C GLY A 131 0.16 13.41 -3.72
N SER A 132 -0.46 12.66 -4.62
CA SER A 132 0.23 12.04 -5.75
C SER A 132 -0.62 12.09 -7.00
N SER A 133 -0.04 12.51 -8.13
CA SER A 133 -0.76 12.55 -9.41
C SER A 133 -1.30 11.17 -9.83
N THR A 134 -0.64 10.09 -9.42
CA THR A 134 -1.08 8.69 -9.53
C THR A 134 -2.52 8.48 -9.01
N SER A 135 -2.89 9.15 -7.92
CA SER A 135 -4.22 8.96 -7.32
C SER A 135 -5.37 9.49 -8.18
N TYR A 136 -5.10 10.44 -9.07
CA TYR A 136 -6.07 10.96 -10.04
C TYR A 136 -6.58 9.86 -10.98
N LEU A 137 -5.66 9.03 -11.48
CA LEU A 137 -5.99 7.94 -12.41
C LEU A 137 -6.96 6.95 -11.79
N PHE A 138 -6.80 6.69 -10.49
CA PHE A 138 -7.74 5.83 -9.78
C PHE A 138 -9.03 6.55 -9.43
N TRP A 139 -8.94 7.74 -8.82
CA TRP A 139 -10.12 8.44 -8.33
C TRP A 139 -11.11 8.72 -9.45
N GLU A 140 -10.63 9.20 -10.60
CA GLU A 140 -11.50 9.59 -11.71
C GLU A 140 -11.65 8.55 -12.82
N GLY A 141 -10.82 7.50 -12.84
CA GLY A 141 -10.84 6.47 -13.88
C GLY A 141 -11.13 5.06 -13.40
N GLY A 142 -10.82 4.77 -12.14
CA GLY A 142 -10.74 3.41 -11.61
C GLY A 142 -9.54 2.64 -12.19
N GLU A 143 -8.55 3.35 -12.73
CA GLU A 143 -7.42 2.75 -13.44
C GLU A 143 -6.24 2.46 -12.51
N VAL A 144 -5.46 1.44 -12.90
CA VAL A 144 -4.22 1.08 -12.19
C VAL A 144 -3.11 2.02 -12.63
N PRO A 145 -2.45 2.72 -11.71
CA PRO A 145 -1.57 3.83 -12.07
C PRO A 145 -0.12 3.39 -12.44
N TYR A 146 0.11 2.09 -12.67
CA TYR A 146 1.43 1.49 -12.87
C TYR A 146 1.48 0.73 -14.21
N GLU A 147 1.73 1.47 -15.31
CA GLU A 147 1.74 0.90 -16.67
C GLU A 147 3.04 0.21 -17.08
N ASN A 148 4.16 0.47 -16.39
CA ASN A 148 5.48 -0.07 -16.73
C ASN A 148 6.41 0.19 -15.54
N LEU A 149 6.97 -0.86 -14.92
CA LEU A 149 8.24 -0.91 -14.17
C LEU A 149 8.29 -2.18 -13.29
N ASN A 150 9.46 -2.80 -13.16
CA ASN A 150 9.77 -3.90 -12.23
C ASN A 150 9.60 -3.55 -10.72
N SER A 151 9.16 -2.34 -10.39
CA SER A 151 9.01 -1.82 -9.02
C SER A 151 7.58 -1.98 -8.50
N ASN A 152 7.40 -2.11 -7.18
CA ASN A 152 6.08 -2.22 -6.51
C ASN A 152 5.22 -3.42 -6.94
N ILE A 153 5.84 -4.54 -7.30
CA ILE A 153 5.17 -5.74 -7.80
C ILE A 153 4.02 -6.25 -6.91
N LEU A 154 4.26 -6.31 -5.60
CA LEU A 154 3.26 -6.74 -4.62
C LEU A 154 2.07 -5.78 -4.57
N PHE A 155 2.31 -4.47 -4.69
CA PHE A 155 1.22 -3.49 -4.70
C PHE A 155 0.33 -3.69 -5.93
N LYS A 156 0.92 -3.94 -7.11
CA LYS A 156 0.17 -4.22 -8.33
C LYS A 156 -0.67 -5.48 -8.23
N ILE A 157 -0.12 -6.55 -7.63
CA ILE A 157 -0.86 -7.77 -7.28
C ILE A 157 -2.05 -7.39 -6.40
N PHE A 158 -1.81 -6.69 -5.29
CA PHE A 158 -2.86 -6.37 -4.33
C PHE A 158 -4.00 -5.56 -4.95
N TRP A 159 -3.64 -4.57 -5.76
CA TRP A 159 -4.59 -3.68 -6.41
C TRP A 159 -5.48 -4.37 -7.43
N ASN A 160 -4.89 -5.12 -8.36
CA ASN A 160 -5.66 -5.76 -9.43
C ASN A 160 -6.56 -6.87 -8.88
N SER A 161 -6.05 -7.65 -7.92
CA SER A 161 -6.86 -8.65 -7.23
C SER A 161 -8.03 -8.00 -6.47
N TYR A 162 -7.81 -6.85 -5.83
CA TYR A 162 -8.87 -6.08 -5.20
C TYR A 162 -9.93 -5.59 -6.20
N LEU A 163 -9.50 -4.96 -7.28
CA LEU A 163 -10.40 -4.45 -8.32
C LEU A 163 -11.23 -5.56 -8.95
N TRP A 164 -10.61 -6.72 -9.22
CA TRP A 164 -11.32 -7.89 -9.72
C TRP A 164 -12.37 -8.37 -8.72
N HIS A 165 -12.00 -8.48 -7.44
CA HIS A 165 -12.92 -8.89 -6.39
C HIS A 165 -14.11 -7.94 -6.24
N LEU A 166 -13.88 -6.62 -6.35
CA LEU A 166 -14.96 -5.64 -6.32
C LEU A 166 -15.89 -5.76 -7.54
N LYS A 167 -15.33 -5.87 -8.76
CA LYS A 167 -16.12 -6.00 -10.00
C LYS A 167 -17.03 -7.22 -10.03
N LYS A 168 -16.63 -8.31 -9.38
CA LYS A 168 -17.40 -9.56 -9.36
C LYS A 168 -18.47 -9.57 -8.27
N ASN A 169 -18.16 -9.10 -7.06
CA ASN A 169 -19.10 -9.14 -5.92
C ASN A 169 -20.08 -7.95 -5.89
N TYR A 170 -19.72 -6.86 -6.54
CA TYR A 170 -20.58 -5.71 -6.71
C TYR A 170 -20.79 -5.54 -8.21
N ASN A 171 -22.04 -5.29 -8.67
CA ASN A 171 -22.43 -5.03 -10.07
C ASN A 171 -21.82 -3.72 -10.63
N SER A 172 -20.53 -3.52 -10.37
CA SER A 172 -19.80 -2.27 -10.21
C SER A 172 -18.91 -2.00 -11.42
N GLY A 173 -19.49 -2.12 -12.62
CA GLY A 173 -18.89 -1.53 -13.81
C GLY A 173 -18.75 0.00 -13.73
N GLU A 174 -19.42 0.63 -12.76
CA GLU A 174 -19.51 2.07 -12.60
C GLU A 174 -18.54 2.60 -11.53
N LEU A 175 -17.63 3.48 -11.96
CA LEU A 175 -16.63 4.18 -11.12
C LEU A 175 -17.17 4.76 -9.81
N TYR A 176 -18.43 5.23 -9.82
CA TYR A 176 -19.09 5.81 -8.64
C TYR A 176 -19.11 4.84 -7.45
N SER A 177 -19.31 3.54 -7.70
CA SER A 177 -19.24 2.52 -6.65
C SER A 177 -17.85 2.36 -6.03
N LEU A 178 -16.76 2.60 -6.79
CA LEU A 178 -15.39 2.59 -6.25
C LEU A 178 -15.11 3.81 -5.37
N GLN A 179 -15.60 4.99 -5.78
CA GLN A 179 -15.45 6.22 -4.99
C GLN A 179 -16.23 6.15 -3.67
N GLU A 180 -17.43 5.54 -3.69
CA GLU A 180 -18.24 5.30 -2.50
C GLU A 180 -17.62 4.25 -1.57
N TYR A 181 -17.06 3.17 -2.13
CA TYR A 181 -16.48 2.08 -1.33
C TYR A 181 -15.10 2.41 -0.77
N PHE A 182 -14.35 3.29 -1.45
CA PHE A 182 -12.97 3.64 -1.11
C PHE A 182 -12.74 5.16 -1.12
N PRO A 183 -13.47 5.93 -0.30
CA PRO A 183 -13.41 7.39 -0.28
C PRO A 183 -12.04 7.96 0.09
N SER A 184 -11.20 7.19 0.80
CA SER A 184 -9.89 7.68 1.23
C SER A 184 -8.91 7.93 0.07
N ILE A 185 -9.14 7.41 -1.15
CA ILE A 185 -8.30 7.81 -2.30
C ILE A 185 -8.32 9.30 -2.52
N LYS A 186 -9.48 9.95 -2.36
CA LYS A 186 -9.61 11.40 -2.56
C LYS A 186 -8.59 12.17 -1.71
N GLN A 187 -8.21 11.61 -0.56
CA GLN A 187 -7.23 12.17 0.36
C GLN A 187 -5.77 11.98 -0.08
N PHE A 188 -5.52 11.31 -1.20
CA PHE A 188 -4.24 11.26 -1.90
C PHE A 188 -4.13 12.22 -3.08
N LEU A 189 -5.23 12.86 -3.52
CA LEU A 189 -5.18 13.77 -4.66
C LEU A 189 -4.19 14.92 -4.38
N PRO A 190 -3.46 15.42 -5.41
CA PRO A 190 -2.57 16.57 -5.25
C PRO A 190 -3.25 17.77 -4.58
N THR A 191 -2.55 18.41 -3.64
CA THR A 191 -3.02 19.62 -2.95
C THR A 191 -2.74 20.88 -3.74
N LYS A 192 -3.60 21.89 -3.59
CA LYS A 192 -3.50 23.10 -4.41
C LYS A 192 -2.30 23.97 -4.04
N LEU A 193 -2.08 24.21 -2.74
CA LEU A 193 -1.03 25.11 -2.28
C LEU A 193 0.35 24.45 -2.22
N PHE A 194 0.40 23.12 -2.05
CA PHE A 194 1.64 22.42 -1.72
C PHE A 194 2.15 21.47 -2.82
N TYR A 195 1.26 20.92 -3.66
CA TYR A 195 1.68 20.18 -4.85
C TYR A 195 1.71 21.08 -6.08
N GLY A 196 0.64 21.86 -6.27
CA GLY A 196 0.44 22.72 -7.43
C GLY A 196 -0.20 22.01 -8.63
N PRO A 197 -0.40 22.73 -9.74
CA PRO A 197 -1.07 22.19 -10.92
C PRO A 197 -0.37 20.97 -11.52
N TYR A 198 -1.10 19.87 -11.68
CA TYR A 198 -0.56 18.60 -12.19
C TYR A 198 -1.25 18.10 -13.46
N LEU A 199 -2.49 18.55 -13.72
CA LEU A 199 -3.19 18.31 -14.97
C LEU A 199 -2.90 19.43 -15.98
N TYR A 200 -2.69 19.08 -17.24
CA TYR A 200 -2.48 20.07 -18.29
C TYR A 200 -3.06 19.65 -19.63
N ARG A 201 -3.40 20.66 -20.44
CA ARG A 201 -3.74 20.49 -21.86
C ARG A 201 -2.56 20.95 -22.70
N GLN A 202 -2.33 20.28 -23.82
CA GLN A 202 -1.30 20.66 -24.78
C GLN A 202 -1.94 21.03 -26.11
N ASN A 203 -1.58 22.19 -26.66
CA ASN A 203 -2.05 22.58 -27.99
C ASN A 203 -1.22 21.91 -29.10
N LYS A 204 -1.65 22.08 -30.36
CA LYS A 204 -0.95 21.54 -31.54
C LYS A 204 0.50 22.02 -31.71
N TYR A 205 0.88 23.10 -31.05
CA TYR A 205 2.23 23.68 -31.07
C TYR A 205 3.10 23.25 -29.87
N GLY A 206 2.63 22.31 -29.05
CA GLY A 206 3.39 21.79 -27.90
C GLY A 206 3.33 22.65 -26.64
N ARG A 207 2.61 23.78 -26.63
CA ARG A 207 2.48 24.62 -25.41
C ARG A 207 1.56 23.96 -24.40
N LYS A 208 2.05 23.80 -23.17
CA LYS A 208 1.30 23.25 -22.03
C LYS A 208 0.54 24.36 -21.31
N ARG A 209 -0.74 24.13 -21.05
CA ARG A 209 -1.59 24.96 -20.19
C ARG A 209 -2.07 24.09 -19.03
N TYR A 210 -1.53 24.36 -17.85
CA TYR A 210 -1.92 23.67 -16.62
C TYR A 210 -3.30 24.11 -16.15
N ILE A 211 -4.05 23.18 -15.56
CA ILE A 211 -5.34 23.43 -14.93
C ILE A 211 -5.09 23.76 -13.47
N ASN A 212 -5.60 24.91 -13.02
CA ASN A 212 -5.58 25.25 -11.61
C ASN A 212 -6.49 24.29 -10.84
N ILE A 213 -5.99 23.69 -9.76
CA ILE A 213 -6.73 22.76 -8.90
C ILE A 213 -7.99 23.41 -8.31
N GLU A 214 -8.01 24.72 -8.12
CA GLU A 214 -9.20 25.43 -7.63
C GLU A 214 -10.39 25.36 -8.59
N ASN A 215 -10.12 25.15 -9.88
CA ASN A 215 -11.13 24.99 -10.92
C ASN A 215 -11.49 23.52 -11.17
N MET A 216 -10.86 22.60 -10.46
CA MET A 216 -11.15 21.17 -10.53
C MET A 216 -12.34 20.83 -9.64
N LYS A 217 -13.16 19.88 -10.07
CA LYS A 217 -14.26 19.34 -9.28
C LYS A 217 -13.74 18.51 -8.12
N GLU A 218 -12.72 17.68 -8.35
CA GLU A 218 -12.18 16.77 -7.35
C GLU A 218 -10.94 17.37 -6.69
N GLN A 219 -11.10 17.79 -5.43
CA GLN A 219 -10.05 18.44 -4.63
C GLN A 219 -9.80 17.70 -3.31
N ASN A 220 -8.58 17.80 -2.79
CA ASN A 220 -8.15 17.17 -1.55
C ASN A 220 -8.24 18.12 -0.33
N SER A 221 -9.46 18.36 0.17
CA SER A 221 -9.66 19.24 1.32
C SER A 221 -8.99 18.74 2.60
N PHE A 222 -8.91 17.42 2.80
CA PHE A 222 -8.28 16.80 3.97
C PHE A 222 -6.79 17.15 4.06
N LEU A 223 -6.03 16.87 3.00
CA LEU A 223 -4.58 17.06 3.01
C LEU A 223 -4.21 18.54 2.92
N GLU A 224 -5.03 19.34 2.25
CA GLU A 224 -4.93 20.81 2.28
C GLU A 224 -5.02 21.34 3.72
N SER A 225 -6.03 20.88 4.46
CA SER A 225 -6.26 21.23 5.85
C SER A 225 -5.08 20.84 6.76
N LEU A 226 -4.48 19.66 6.54
CA LEU A 226 -3.28 19.23 7.28
C LEU A 226 -2.03 20.05 6.90
N ASN A 227 -1.89 20.47 5.64
CA ASN A 227 -0.72 21.23 5.21
C ASN A 227 -0.79 22.70 5.62
N ILE A 228 -1.98 23.31 5.61
CA ILE A 228 -2.17 24.67 6.16
C ILE A 228 -1.79 24.72 7.64
N ARG A 229 -2.11 23.66 8.41
CA ARG A 229 -1.76 23.54 9.83
C ARG A 229 -0.44 22.82 10.09
N ILE A 230 0.51 22.89 9.17
CA ILE A 230 1.77 22.13 9.31
C ILE A 230 2.60 22.59 10.52
N GLU A 231 2.51 23.87 10.91
CA GLU A 231 3.16 24.36 12.13
C GLU A 231 2.64 23.66 13.39
N SER A 232 1.33 23.40 13.46
CA SER A 232 0.74 22.62 14.57
C SER A 232 1.33 21.22 14.68
N LEU A 233 1.73 20.58 13.57
CA LEU A 233 2.41 19.29 13.63
C LEU A 233 3.78 19.43 14.31
N LYS A 234 4.54 20.46 13.92
CA LYS A 234 5.91 20.71 14.40
C LYS A 234 5.97 21.20 15.84
N GLU A 235 4.98 21.98 16.27
CA GLU A 235 4.84 22.43 17.67
C GLU A 235 4.46 21.27 18.61
N ARG A 236 3.73 20.28 18.09
CA ARG A 236 3.18 19.17 18.89
C ARG A 236 4.10 17.94 18.97
N VAL A 237 5.04 17.80 18.04
CA VAL A 237 6.02 16.72 17.99
C VAL A 237 7.37 17.28 17.59
N GLU A 238 8.32 17.26 18.53
CA GLU A 238 9.66 17.80 18.33
C GLU A 238 10.48 16.95 17.33
N ASN A 239 10.36 15.62 17.42
CA ASN A 239 11.18 14.69 16.63
C ASN A 239 10.41 14.14 15.43
N ILE A 240 10.44 14.89 14.31
CA ILE A 240 9.82 14.46 13.05
C ILE A 240 10.91 14.10 12.04
N HIS A 241 10.82 12.89 11.48
CA HIS A 241 11.76 12.34 10.51
C HIS A 241 11.02 11.83 9.27
N GLN A 242 11.56 12.15 8.09
CA GLN A 242 11.05 11.68 6.81
C GLN A 242 12.10 10.85 6.11
N ILE A 243 11.75 9.62 5.72
CA ILE A 243 12.55 8.77 4.86
C ILE A 243 11.92 8.78 3.47
N ILE A 244 12.62 9.37 2.52
CA ILE A 244 12.12 9.76 1.20
C ILE A 244 12.81 8.90 0.14
N GLY A 245 12.03 8.17 -0.64
CA GLY A 245 12.53 7.40 -1.77
C GLY A 245 12.78 8.26 -3.00
N TYR A 246 13.79 7.89 -3.80
CA TYR A 246 14.10 8.53 -5.07
C TYR A 246 14.72 7.55 -6.08
N GLY A 247 14.80 7.95 -7.35
CA GLY A 247 15.47 7.20 -8.40
C GLY A 247 14.57 6.25 -9.20
N TYR A 248 13.26 6.29 -8.96
CA TYR A 248 12.27 5.45 -9.63
C TYR A 248 11.28 6.33 -10.41
N LEU A 249 10.88 5.91 -11.62
CA LEU A 249 9.97 6.70 -12.44
C LEU A 249 8.62 6.83 -11.74
N THR A 250 8.26 8.06 -11.42
CA THR A 250 7.10 8.42 -10.62
C THR A 250 6.23 9.37 -11.42
N ASN A 251 4.92 9.14 -11.45
CA ASN A 251 4.00 10.03 -12.15
C ASN A 251 4.05 11.43 -11.53
N ASP A 252 4.24 12.44 -12.38
CA ASP A 252 4.45 13.83 -11.96
C ASP A 252 3.29 14.72 -12.42
N SER A 253 3.01 14.69 -13.73
CA SER A 253 1.95 15.47 -14.37
C SER A 253 1.25 14.68 -15.47
N ILE A 254 -0.01 15.00 -15.72
CA ILE A 254 -0.88 14.23 -16.62
C ILE A 254 -1.42 15.17 -17.70
N GLN A 255 -1.15 14.81 -18.95
CA GLN A 255 -1.79 15.44 -20.10
C GLN A 255 -3.21 14.91 -20.20
N ILE A 256 -4.17 15.81 -20.32
CA ILE A 256 -5.58 15.46 -20.40
C ILE A 256 -6.26 16.10 -21.62
N LYS A 257 -7.34 15.46 -22.05
CA LYS A 257 -8.36 16.04 -22.95
C LYS A 257 -9.65 16.28 -22.18
N TYR A 258 -10.70 16.70 -22.88
CA TYR A 258 -12.02 16.84 -22.27
C TYR A 258 -12.49 15.49 -21.69
N GLY A 259 -13.03 15.56 -20.48
CA GLY A 259 -13.59 14.43 -19.75
C GLY A 259 -14.94 13.97 -20.26
N ASP A 260 -15.42 12.87 -19.69
CA ASP A 260 -16.79 12.37 -19.81
C ASP A 260 -17.65 12.91 -18.64
N ARG A 261 -18.98 12.75 -18.71
CA ARG A 261 -19.87 13.16 -17.60
C ARG A 261 -19.78 12.22 -16.38
N ASN A 262 -19.35 10.97 -16.58
CA ASN A 262 -19.39 9.90 -15.59
C ASN A 262 -18.01 9.43 -15.10
N LYS A 263 -16.95 9.76 -15.84
CA LYS A 263 -15.54 9.50 -15.49
C LYS A 263 -14.72 10.72 -15.89
N TRP A 264 -13.50 10.84 -15.37
CA TRP A 264 -12.56 11.87 -15.80
C TRP A 264 -13.14 13.29 -15.79
N MET A 265 -13.90 13.64 -14.77
CA MET A 265 -14.63 14.91 -14.70
C MET A 265 -13.71 16.12 -14.88
N ASP A 266 -12.48 16.03 -14.38
CA ASP A 266 -11.45 17.07 -14.52
C ASP A 266 -10.56 16.90 -15.77
N GLY A 267 -10.70 15.78 -16.49
CA GLY A 267 -10.21 15.57 -17.85
C GLY A 267 -9.56 14.21 -18.11
N LYS A 268 -9.91 13.58 -19.23
CA LYS A 268 -9.44 12.23 -19.56
C LYS A 268 -7.93 12.19 -19.86
N PRO A 269 -7.14 11.34 -19.18
CA PRO A 269 -5.72 11.15 -19.46
C PRO A 269 -5.43 10.79 -20.91
N VAL A 270 -4.34 11.35 -21.44
CA VAL A 270 -3.79 11.07 -22.76
C VAL A 270 -2.33 10.64 -22.67
N LYS A 271 -1.58 11.25 -21.74
CA LYS A 271 -0.16 10.96 -21.51
C LYS A 271 0.21 11.24 -20.07
N ILE A 272 0.99 10.35 -19.47
CA ILE A 272 1.51 10.52 -18.13
C ILE A 272 3.00 10.90 -18.24
N ASN A 273 3.37 12.08 -17.72
CA ASN A 273 4.77 12.46 -17.56
C ASN A 273 5.30 11.90 -16.25
N LYS A 274 6.50 11.33 -16.30
CA LYS A 274 7.17 10.76 -15.13
C LYS A 274 8.46 11.51 -14.80
N THR A 275 8.84 11.48 -13.53
CA THR A 275 10.11 11.99 -13.00
C THR A 275 10.85 10.88 -12.27
N THR A 276 12.19 10.88 -12.30
CA THR A 276 13.01 9.99 -11.44
C THR A 276 13.17 10.55 -10.02
N SER A 277 12.72 11.78 -9.78
CA SER A 277 12.67 12.39 -8.45
C SER A 277 11.47 11.89 -7.65
N GLY A 278 11.44 10.58 -7.39
CA GLY A 278 10.40 9.90 -6.62
C GLY A 278 10.67 8.41 -6.44
N ASP A 279 9.79 7.76 -5.69
CA ASP A 279 9.91 6.37 -5.26
C ASP A 279 9.06 5.38 -6.10
N GLY A 280 8.56 5.83 -7.25
CA GLY A 280 7.65 5.09 -8.12
C GLY A 280 6.17 5.36 -7.83
N THR A 281 5.85 5.97 -6.68
CA THR A 281 4.46 6.31 -6.28
C THR A 281 4.32 7.78 -5.87
N VAL A 282 5.28 8.29 -5.10
CA VAL A 282 5.29 9.63 -4.50
C VAL A 282 6.54 10.38 -4.95
N THR A 283 6.36 11.60 -5.45
CA THR A 283 7.49 12.45 -5.83
C THR A 283 8.22 12.93 -4.57
N VAL A 284 9.53 13.15 -4.70
CA VAL A 284 10.36 13.67 -3.61
C VAL A 284 9.78 14.97 -3.04
N ASN A 285 9.25 15.85 -3.90
CA ASN A 285 8.65 17.11 -3.46
C ASN A 285 7.36 16.89 -2.67
N SER A 286 6.47 16.01 -3.13
CA SER A 286 5.25 15.68 -2.39
C SER A 286 5.53 15.05 -1.03
N SER A 287 6.63 14.29 -0.91
CA SER A 287 6.97 13.67 0.37
C SER A 287 7.49 14.67 1.40
N LYS A 288 8.12 15.78 0.99
CA LYS A 288 8.81 16.71 1.89
C LYS A 288 7.85 17.55 2.75
N ILE A 289 8.22 17.72 4.01
CA ILE A 289 7.71 18.77 4.92
C ILE A 289 8.86 19.72 5.24
N SER A 290 8.63 21.04 5.20
CA SER A 290 9.69 22.01 5.55
C SER A 290 10.01 21.99 7.05
N GLY A 291 11.27 22.20 7.42
CA GLY A 291 11.70 22.30 8.82
C GLY A 291 11.75 21.01 9.63
N VAL A 292 11.66 19.83 8.99
CA VAL A 292 11.81 18.51 9.66
C VAL A 292 13.02 17.73 9.11
N ASN A 293 13.48 16.73 9.86
CA ASN A 293 14.61 15.87 9.49
C ASN A 293 14.26 15.02 8.25
N LYS A 294 15.19 14.90 7.30
CA LYS A 294 14.98 14.19 6.03
C LYS A 294 16.15 13.28 5.69
N TYR A 295 15.83 12.08 5.24
CA TYR A 295 16.78 11.07 4.82
C TYR A 295 16.35 10.59 3.43
N TYR A 296 17.28 10.52 2.48
CA TYR A 296 16.98 10.11 1.11
C TYR A 296 17.57 8.74 0.85
N ILE A 297 16.77 7.84 0.29
CA ILE A 297 17.20 6.48 -0.06
C ILE A 297 16.79 6.14 -1.48
N LYS A 298 17.70 5.56 -2.27
CA LYS A 298 17.41 5.16 -3.65
C LYS A 298 16.68 3.81 -3.69
N LYS A 299 15.41 3.80 -3.28
CA LYS A 299 14.53 2.62 -3.24
C LYS A 299 13.11 2.97 -3.67
N ASP A 300 12.38 1.97 -4.15
CA ASP A 300 10.96 2.13 -4.47
C ASP A 300 10.11 2.22 -3.20
N HIS A 301 8.87 2.64 -3.39
CA HIS A 301 7.91 2.92 -2.33
C HIS A 301 7.73 1.75 -1.35
N SER A 302 7.56 0.53 -1.85
CA SER A 302 7.37 -0.67 -1.01
C SER A 302 8.65 -1.07 -0.29
N ASP A 303 9.79 -0.90 -0.95
CA ASP A 303 11.11 -1.23 -0.41
C ASP A 303 11.58 -0.25 0.67
N LEU A 304 11.03 0.97 0.75
CA LEU A 304 11.34 1.90 1.84
C LEU A 304 11.23 1.23 3.22
N VAL A 305 10.18 0.46 3.46
CA VAL A 305 9.98 -0.24 4.75
C VAL A 305 11.10 -1.25 5.03
N LYS A 306 11.60 -1.92 3.99
CA LYS A 306 12.59 -3.00 4.12
C LYS A 306 14.01 -2.46 4.33
N TYR A 307 14.37 -1.39 3.64
CA TYR A 307 15.75 -0.88 3.57
C TYR A 307 16.03 0.32 4.50
N SER A 308 15.04 0.80 5.25
CA SER A 308 15.20 1.95 6.15
C SER A 308 15.79 1.62 7.53
N ASN A 309 16.12 0.35 7.80
CA ASN A 309 16.56 -0.10 9.13
C ASN A 309 17.78 0.67 9.67
N ASP A 310 18.75 1.01 8.82
CA ASP A 310 19.96 1.73 9.26
C ASP A 310 19.63 3.16 9.70
N ILE A 311 18.75 3.85 8.95
CA ILE A 311 18.26 5.19 9.29
C ILE A 311 17.42 5.14 10.57
N ILE A 312 16.49 4.18 10.67
CA ILE A 312 15.64 4.01 11.86
C ILE A 312 16.48 3.67 13.08
N LYS A 313 17.54 2.86 12.92
CA LYS A 313 18.50 2.55 13.98
C LYS A 313 19.15 3.81 14.50
N ASP A 314 19.63 4.69 13.61
CA ASP A 314 20.28 5.94 14.00
C ASP A 314 19.30 6.91 14.68
N ILE A 315 18.08 7.07 14.13
CA ILE A 315 17.02 7.90 14.73
C ILE A 315 16.67 7.44 16.16
N LEU A 316 16.59 6.12 16.37
CA LEU A 316 16.16 5.53 17.62
C LEU A 316 17.31 5.18 18.58
N GLY A 317 18.57 5.46 18.21
CA GLY A 317 19.74 5.11 19.02
C GLY A 317 19.90 3.60 19.25
N LEU A 318 19.49 2.76 18.30
CA LEU A 318 19.55 1.31 18.40
C LEU A 318 20.94 0.77 18.04
N ARG A 319 21.27 -0.45 18.51
CA ARG A 319 22.63 -1.00 18.38
C ARG A 319 22.80 -1.94 17.18
N TYR A 320 21.78 -2.72 16.85
CA TYR A 320 21.87 -3.73 15.80
C TYR A 320 21.36 -3.17 14.46
N SER A 321 22.21 -3.16 13.44
CA SER A 321 21.81 -2.99 12.04
C SER A 321 21.65 -4.33 11.35
N ARG A 322 20.59 -4.50 10.56
CA ARG A 322 20.48 -5.58 9.57
C ARG A 322 20.50 -4.95 8.19
N LYS A 323 21.54 -5.23 7.40
CA LYS A 323 21.49 -4.98 5.96
C LYS A 323 20.36 -5.82 5.38
N ALA A 324 19.38 -5.16 4.76
CA ALA A 324 18.34 -5.84 4.02
C ALA A 324 18.98 -6.57 2.81
N ILE A 325 18.52 -7.79 2.56
CA ILE A 325 18.97 -8.60 1.43
C ILE A 325 18.01 -8.33 0.28
N GLU A 326 18.56 -8.09 -0.91
CA GLU A 326 17.75 -7.91 -2.11
C GLU A 326 16.86 -9.13 -2.38
N ASP A 327 15.56 -8.88 -2.48
CA ASP A 327 14.54 -9.87 -2.76
C ASP A 327 14.44 -10.06 -4.28
N ARG A 328 15.04 -11.14 -4.79
CA ARG A 328 14.93 -11.56 -6.21
C ARG A 328 13.88 -12.65 -6.40
N ASN A 329 12.85 -12.72 -5.55
CA ASN A 329 11.85 -13.77 -5.67
C ASN A 329 10.90 -13.53 -6.85
N VAL A 330 10.47 -14.66 -7.41
CA VAL A 330 9.36 -14.77 -8.33
C VAL A 330 8.08 -14.75 -7.50
N TYR A 331 7.17 -13.84 -7.87
CA TYR A 331 5.84 -13.74 -7.32
C TYR A 331 4.85 -14.24 -8.35
N ILE A 332 3.95 -15.13 -7.91
CA ILE A 332 2.83 -15.60 -8.69
C ILE A 332 1.57 -15.38 -7.87
N SER A 333 0.58 -14.78 -8.49
CA SER A 333 -0.73 -14.53 -7.89
C SER A 333 -1.77 -15.38 -8.61
N LEU A 334 -2.49 -16.20 -7.85
CA LEU A 334 -3.58 -17.03 -8.34
C LEU A 334 -4.83 -16.73 -7.52
N LEU A 335 -5.79 -16.06 -8.12
CA LEU A 335 -7.04 -15.72 -7.49
C LEU A 335 -8.15 -16.58 -8.11
N LEU A 336 -8.80 -17.37 -7.27
CA LEU A 336 -9.66 -18.48 -7.65
C LEU A 336 -11.01 -18.32 -6.94
N GLU A 337 -12.11 -18.41 -7.68
CA GLU A 337 -13.46 -18.45 -7.10
C GLU A 337 -14.31 -19.53 -7.76
N ASP A 338 -15.29 -20.04 -7.01
CA ASP A 338 -16.19 -21.12 -7.43
C ASP A 338 -15.45 -22.42 -7.83
N VAL A 339 -14.30 -22.69 -7.19
CA VAL A 339 -13.45 -23.88 -7.43
C VAL A 339 -13.78 -25.01 -6.44
N LYS A 340 -14.08 -26.20 -6.94
CA LYS A 340 -14.30 -27.43 -6.16
C LYS A 340 -12.98 -28.02 -5.70
N SER A 341 -12.03 -28.17 -6.62
CA SER A 341 -10.70 -28.66 -6.31
C SER A 341 -9.60 -28.01 -7.13
N LEU A 342 -8.43 -27.93 -6.51
CA LEU A 342 -7.23 -27.31 -7.04
C LEU A 342 -6.07 -28.30 -6.90
N LYS A 343 -5.30 -28.46 -7.97
CA LYS A 343 -4.00 -29.13 -7.96
C LYS A 343 -2.95 -28.23 -8.60
N LEU A 344 -1.91 -27.93 -7.84
CA LEU A 344 -0.75 -27.16 -8.27
C LEU A 344 0.44 -28.09 -8.37
N GLN A 345 1.18 -28.01 -9.48
CA GLN A 345 2.47 -28.66 -9.63
C GLN A 345 3.52 -27.57 -9.82
N ILE A 346 4.38 -27.40 -8.80
CA ILE A 346 5.42 -26.38 -8.76
C ILE A 346 6.76 -27.07 -8.69
N ASP A 347 7.48 -27.08 -9.81
CA ASP A 347 8.69 -27.89 -9.99
C ASP A 347 8.41 -29.37 -9.63
N LYS A 348 8.92 -29.85 -8.49
CA LYS A 348 8.72 -31.22 -7.98
C LYS A 348 7.58 -31.33 -6.98
N ASP A 349 7.06 -30.20 -6.48
CA ASP A 349 6.07 -30.17 -5.42
C ASP A 349 4.67 -30.31 -6.03
N MET A 350 3.91 -31.31 -5.57
CA MET A 350 2.53 -31.54 -5.99
C MET A 350 1.61 -31.19 -4.83
N ILE A 351 0.77 -30.18 -5.01
CA ILE A 351 0.06 -29.49 -3.93
C ILE A 351 -1.43 -29.54 -4.22
N LYS A 352 -2.19 -30.12 -3.31
CA LYS A 352 -3.66 -30.12 -3.37
C LYS A 352 -4.24 -28.94 -2.59
N ASN A 353 -5.49 -28.58 -2.87
CA ASN A 353 -6.19 -27.46 -2.23
C ASN A 353 -6.02 -27.43 -0.69
N ASN A 354 -6.28 -28.56 -0.04
CA ASN A 354 -6.18 -28.71 1.42
C ASN A 354 -4.75 -28.87 1.94
N GLU A 355 -3.73 -28.60 1.13
CA GLU A 355 -2.32 -28.71 1.50
C GLU A 355 -1.53 -27.43 1.28
N VAL A 356 -2.14 -26.39 0.70
CA VAL A 356 -1.46 -25.12 0.39
C VAL A 356 -0.81 -24.49 1.62
N TYR A 357 -1.41 -24.62 2.80
CA TYR A 357 -0.86 -24.09 4.06
C TYR A 357 0.38 -24.84 4.56
N LYS A 358 0.71 -26.03 4.02
CA LYS A 358 1.90 -26.81 4.40
C LYS A 358 3.19 -26.22 3.79
N TYR A 359 3.06 -25.35 2.79
CA TYR A 359 4.19 -24.80 2.04
C TYR A 359 4.45 -23.35 2.42
N ASN A 360 5.59 -23.09 3.06
CA ASN A 360 5.96 -21.75 3.54
C ASN A 360 6.13 -20.69 2.45
N TYR A 361 6.26 -21.11 1.18
CA TYR A 361 6.37 -20.24 0.02
C TYR A 361 5.00 -19.97 -0.64
N ILE A 362 3.90 -20.50 -0.09
CA ILE A 362 2.53 -20.22 -0.51
C ILE A 362 1.80 -19.51 0.64
N THR A 363 1.26 -18.34 0.35
CA THR A 363 0.37 -17.62 1.28
C THR A 363 -1.07 -17.77 0.80
N PRO A 364 -1.87 -18.67 1.40
CA PRO A 364 -3.29 -18.78 1.11
C PRO A 364 -4.09 -17.70 1.86
N ILE A 365 -5.00 -17.06 1.14
CA ILE A 365 -5.89 -16.01 1.64
C ILE A 365 -7.30 -16.45 1.25
N PRO A 366 -8.13 -16.94 2.18
CA PRO A 366 -9.53 -17.19 1.88
C PRO A 366 -10.23 -15.88 1.51
N LEU A 367 -11.11 -15.94 0.52
CA LEU A 367 -11.94 -14.82 0.10
C LEU A 367 -13.37 -15.02 0.62
N GLU A 368 -14.16 -13.97 0.53
CA GLU A 368 -15.62 -14.07 0.62
C GLU A 368 -16.13 -15.00 -0.50
N ASN A 369 -17.24 -15.73 -0.26
CA ASN A 369 -17.87 -16.66 -1.22
C ASN A 369 -17.06 -17.92 -1.60
N GLU A 370 -16.29 -18.49 -0.66
CA GLU A 370 -15.57 -19.76 -0.83
C GLU A 370 -14.49 -19.75 -1.94
N GLY A 371 -13.92 -18.57 -2.22
CA GLY A 371 -12.75 -18.38 -3.07
C GLY A 371 -11.43 -18.48 -2.32
N TYR A 372 -10.35 -18.67 -3.08
CA TYR A 372 -8.97 -18.72 -2.58
C TYR A 372 -8.09 -17.80 -3.38
N TRP A 373 -7.30 -16.99 -2.69
CA TRP A 373 -6.19 -16.28 -3.28
C TRP A 373 -4.87 -16.86 -2.78
N LEU A 374 -4.05 -17.33 -3.72
CA LEU A 374 -2.74 -17.88 -3.44
C LEU A 374 -1.67 -16.94 -3.97
N ILE A 375 -0.78 -16.52 -3.08
CA ILE A 375 0.44 -15.81 -3.46
C ILE A 375 1.61 -16.75 -3.25
N ILE A 376 2.27 -17.11 -4.34
CA ILE A 376 3.43 -18.01 -4.37
C ILE A 376 4.69 -17.14 -4.49
N LYS A 377 5.67 -17.35 -3.61
CA LYS A 377 6.92 -16.61 -3.54
C LYS A 377 8.12 -17.56 -3.49
N ARG A 378 8.86 -17.68 -4.59
CA ARG A 378 10.05 -18.58 -4.66
C ARG A 378 11.17 -17.92 -5.45
N LYS A 379 12.43 -18.17 -5.10
CA LYS A 379 13.60 -17.59 -5.80
C LYS A 379 13.64 -17.93 -7.28
N ASN A 380 13.20 -19.13 -7.62
CA ASN A 380 13.11 -19.62 -8.98
C ASN A 380 11.98 -20.65 -9.05
N ILE A 381 11.18 -20.60 -10.11
CA ILE A 381 10.09 -21.55 -10.39
C ILE A 381 10.25 -22.00 -11.82
N LYS A 382 10.88 -23.13 -12.08
CA LYS A 382 11.12 -23.57 -13.48
C LYS A 382 9.81 -23.99 -14.11
N HIS A 383 9.02 -24.78 -13.41
CA HIS A 383 7.77 -25.30 -13.94
C HIS A 383 6.60 -24.98 -13.02
N LEU A 384 5.49 -24.49 -13.60
CA LEU A 384 4.23 -24.31 -12.91
C LEU A 384 3.07 -24.79 -13.77
N GLU A 385 2.36 -25.81 -13.26
CA GLU A 385 1.10 -26.28 -13.79
C GLU A 385 -0.01 -26.15 -12.76
N LEU A 386 -1.20 -25.84 -13.26
CA LEU A 386 -2.40 -25.58 -12.48
C LEU A 386 -3.56 -26.37 -13.09
N GLU A 387 -4.21 -27.20 -12.29
CA GLU A 387 -5.41 -27.94 -12.67
C GLU A 387 -6.55 -27.52 -11.74
N ILE A 388 -7.64 -27.03 -12.34
CA ILE A 388 -8.82 -26.50 -11.65
C ILE A 388 -10.03 -27.34 -12.02
N ASP A 389 -10.78 -27.73 -11.01
CA ASP A 389 -12.10 -28.35 -11.13
C ASP A 389 -13.17 -27.37 -10.62
N PRO A 390 -14.07 -26.87 -11.48
CA PRO A 390 -15.16 -25.97 -11.08
C PRO A 390 -16.18 -26.63 -10.13
N LYS A 391 -16.89 -25.82 -9.34
CA LYS A 391 -18.09 -26.29 -8.61
C LYS A 391 -19.23 -26.58 -9.59
N GLU A 392 -20.05 -27.58 -9.26
CA GLU A 392 -21.20 -27.95 -10.08
C GLU A 392 -22.16 -26.76 -10.28
N ALA A 393 -22.63 -26.58 -11.51
CA ALA A 393 -23.54 -25.51 -11.93
C ALA A 393 -22.98 -24.06 -11.85
N LYS A 394 -21.67 -23.87 -11.68
CA LYS A 394 -21.02 -22.54 -11.70
C LYS A 394 -19.80 -22.51 -12.62
N GLU A 395 -19.56 -21.35 -13.25
CA GLU A 395 -18.29 -21.09 -13.93
C GLU A 395 -17.23 -20.67 -12.91
N ALA A 396 -16.16 -21.47 -12.77
CA ALA A 396 -15.02 -21.06 -11.96
C ALA A 396 -14.30 -19.89 -12.63
N SER A 397 -13.78 -18.98 -11.81
CA SER A 397 -13.00 -17.83 -12.30
C SER A 397 -11.56 -17.94 -11.82
N LEU A 398 -10.61 -17.75 -12.73
CA LEU A 398 -9.17 -17.69 -12.44
C LEU A 398 -8.63 -16.35 -12.91
N LEU A 399 -7.99 -15.61 -12.00
CA LEU A 399 -7.14 -14.47 -12.33
C LEU A 399 -5.68 -14.79 -11.98
N PHE A 400 -4.80 -14.72 -12.98
CA PHE A 400 -3.37 -15.06 -12.87
C PHE A 400 -2.46 -13.86 -13.18
N SER A 401 -1.36 -13.72 -12.42
CA SER A 401 -0.25 -12.81 -12.73
C SER A 401 1.12 -13.35 -12.24
N SER A 402 2.20 -13.01 -12.93
CA SER A 402 3.57 -13.41 -12.59
C SER A 402 4.63 -12.42 -13.10
N ASN A 403 5.79 -12.35 -12.41
CA ASN A 403 6.94 -11.50 -12.76
C ASN A 403 8.09 -12.28 -13.43
N LYS A 404 7.84 -13.50 -13.93
CA LYS A 404 8.87 -14.42 -14.43
C LYS A 404 8.90 -14.64 -15.97
N ASP A 405 8.11 -13.93 -16.77
CA ASP A 405 7.95 -14.15 -18.23
C ASP A 405 7.07 -15.38 -18.55
N MET A 406 5.81 -15.22 -18.97
CA MET A 406 5.33 -15.34 -20.37
C MET A 406 4.13 -14.43 -20.66
N ILE A 407 3.76 -13.62 -19.69
CA ILE A 407 2.80 -12.55 -19.77
C ILE A 407 3.40 -11.55 -18.80
N GLY A 408 3.95 -10.42 -19.29
CA GLY A 408 4.44 -9.39 -18.38
C GLY A 408 3.37 -9.10 -17.33
N PHE A 409 3.75 -8.68 -16.12
CA PHE A 409 2.82 -8.37 -15.02
C PHE A 409 1.72 -7.38 -15.41
N ASP A 410 1.80 -6.78 -16.60
CA ASP A 410 0.83 -5.91 -17.26
C ASP A 410 -0.42 -6.62 -17.81
N ASN A 411 -0.42 -7.94 -18.03
CA ASN A 411 -1.65 -8.63 -18.44
C ASN A 411 -2.10 -9.65 -17.37
N PHE A 412 -2.97 -9.19 -16.47
CA PHE A 412 -3.78 -10.10 -15.69
C PHE A 412 -4.68 -10.89 -16.65
N LYS A 413 -4.56 -12.23 -16.64
CA LYS A 413 -5.40 -13.09 -17.46
C LYS A 413 -6.56 -13.59 -16.62
N GLU A 414 -7.77 -13.22 -17.00
CA GLU A 414 -9.00 -13.77 -16.45
C GLU A 414 -9.51 -14.89 -17.35
N GLU A 415 -9.82 -16.04 -16.75
CA GLU A 415 -10.37 -17.21 -17.43
C GLU A 415 -11.63 -17.67 -16.71
N LYS A 416 -12.68 -18.01 -17.47
CA LYS A 416 -13.91 -18.62 -16.98
C LYS A 416 -13.98 -20.09 -17.40
N LEU A 417 -14.28 -20.96 -16.45
CA LEU A 417 -14.13 -22.41 -16.62
C LEU A 417 -15.44 -23.12 -16.26
N SER A 418 -16.04 -23.76 -17.25
CA SER A 418 -17.24 -24.60 -17.10
C SER A 418 -16.91 -26.09 -16.93
N SER A 419 -15.66 -26.48 -17.15
CA SER A 419 -15.18 -27.85 -17.01
C SER A 419 -13.76 -27.88 -16.45
N LYS A 420 -13.36 -29.08 -16.00
CA LYS A 420 -12.04 -29.34 -15.46
C LYS A 420 -10.96 -28.97 -16.49
N THR A 421 -10.07 -28.04 -16.13
CA THR A 421 -9.10 -27.44 -17.06
C THR A 421 -7.70 -27.45 -16.47
N LYS A 422 -6.70 -27.70 -17.31
CA LYS A 422 -5.27 -27.69 -16.97
C LYS A 422 -4.56 -26.54 -17.70
N PHE A 423 -3.77 -25.77 -16.95
CA PHE A 423 -2.98 -24.65 -17.42
C PHE A 423 -1.49 -24.93 -17.20
N GLN A 424 -0.68 -24.65 -18.20
CA GLN A 424 0.77 -24.54 -18.06
C GLN A 424 1.13 -23.06 -17.96
N LEU A 425 1.52 -22.60 -16.77
CA LEU A 425 1.72 -21.19 -16.46
C LEU A 425 3.17 -20.75 -16.59
N ILE A 426 4.13 -21.66 -16.33
CA ILE A 426 5.57 -21.44 -16.52
C ILE A 426 6.20 -22.73 -17.05
N GLN A 427 7.05 -22.61 -18.07
CA GLN A 427 7.80 -23.70 -18.70
C GLN A 427 9.21 -23.87 -18.13
#